data_AF-T0Z4F9-F1
#
_entry.id   AF-T0Z4F9-F1
#
_cell.length_a   1.000
_cell.length_b   1.000
_cell.length_c   1.000
_cell.angle_alpha   90.00
_cell.angle_beta   90.00
_cell.angle_gamma   90.00
#
_symmetry.space_group_name_H-M   'P 1'
#
loop_
_entity.id
_entity.type
_entity.pdbx_description
1 polymer ?
#
loop_
_entity_poly.entity_id
_entity_poly.type
_entity_poly.pdbx_seq_one_letter_code
_entity_poly.pdbx_strand_id
1 'polypeptide(L)'
;LDLAKEKGPAPILLQEFEVTGEMLRLRPEMASDGYKVGDKVPGRVLHARYSRYMQRIALREPKLVEDLAEIGARFTHHTSIAPTGTIALSLGNNASNGVEPSFAHLYSRNVIREGRKTKEKVDVCSFELLAYRSLVNPNASPDATGDDRLPDYFVSADSVKPKEHVDVQAAVQFWIDSAISKTVN
;
A
#
# COMPACT_ATOMS: atom_id res chain seq x y z
N LEU A 1 2.02 1.06 -18.61
CA LEU A 1 1.66 1.15 -20.04
C LEU A 1 2.88 0.98 -20.93
N ASP A 2 3.95 1.76 -20.70
CA ASP A 2 5.16 1.73 -21.54
C ASP A 2 5.78 0.34 -21.68
N LEU A 3 5.86 -0.41 -20.59
CA LEU A 3 6.37 -1.79 -20.63
C LEU A 3 5.50 -2.72 -21.49
N ALA A 4 4.20 -2.44 -21.62
CA ALA A 4 3.32 -3.18 -22.53
C ALA A 4 3.53 -2.77 -23.99
N LYS A 5 3.81 -1.49 -24.26
CA LYS A 5 4.20 -0.98 -25.59
C LYS A 5 5.52 -1.63 -26.04
N GLU A 6 6.48 -1.81 -25.13
CA GLU A 6 7.78 -2.42 -25.43
C GLU A 6 7.71 -3.96 -25.51
N LYS A 7 7.09 -4.63 -24.53
CA LYS A 7 7.20 -6.09 -24.34
C LYS A 7 5.89 -6.85 -24.54
N GLY A 8 4.83 -6.17 -24.93
CA GLY A 8 3.48 -6.70 -25.01
C GLY A 8 2.74 -6.71 -23.66
N PRO A 9 1.41 -6.63 -23.66
CA PRO A 9 0.60 -6.68 -22.43
C PRO A 9 0.59 -8.09 -21.81
N ALA A 10 0.00 -8.19 -20.62
CA ALA A 10 -0.29 -9.48 -20.00
C ALA A 10 -1.20 -10.31 -20.94
N PRO A 11 -0.88 -11.59 -21.23
CA PRO A 11 -1.63 -12.40 -22.19
C PRO A 11 -3.13 -12.47 -21.91
N ILE A 12 -3.52 -12.50 -20.64
CA ILE A 12 -4.92 -12.54 -20.21
C ILE A 12 -5.72 -11.31 -20.67
N LEU A 13 -5.07 -10.15 -20.84
CA LEU A 13 -5.73 -8.92 -21.28
C LEU A 13 -5.99 -8.90 -22.80
N LEU A 14 -5.35 -9.79 -23.56
CA LEU A 14 -5.59 -9.96 -24.99
C LEU A 14 -6.68 -11.00 -25.29
N GLN A 15 -7.06 -11.81 -24.30
CA GLN A 15 -8.12 -12.80 -24.46
C GLN A 15 -9.48 -12.13 -24.48
N GLU A 16 -10.42 -12.74 -25.21
CA GLU A 16 -11.82 -12.34 -25.19
C GLU A 16 -12.58 -13.10 -24.10
N PHE A 17 -13.43 -12.37 -23.38
CA PHE A 17 -14.29 -12.91 -22.34
C PHE A 17 -15.73 -12.74 -22.75
N GLU A 18 -16.56 -13.74 -22.42
CA GLU A 18 -18.00 -13.63 -22.58
C GLU A 18 -18.58 -12.75 -21.48
N VAL A 19 -19.39 -11.76 -21.87
CA VAL A 19 -20.14 -10.94 -20.93
C VAL A 19 -21.20 -11.82 -20.26
N THR A 20 -21.12 -11.94 -18.94
CA THR A 20 -22.09 -12.69 -18.15
C THR A 20 -23.13 -11.76 -17.53
N GLY A 21 -24.27 -12.32 -17.12
CA GLY A 21 -25.27 -11.57 -16.35
C GLY A 21 -24.73 -11.03 -15.01
N GLU A 22 -23.79 -11.76 -14.39
CA GLU A 22 -23.12 -11.28 -13.19
C GLU A 22 -22.27 -10.04 -13.44
N MET A 23 -21.53 -10.00 -14.57
CA MET A 23 -20.74 -8.83 -14.95
C MET A 23 -21.64 -7.60 -15.11
N LEU A 24 -22.75 -7.71 -15.84
CA LEU A 24 -23.68 -6.59 -16.03
C LEU A 24 -24.34 -6.15 -14.71
N ARG A 25 -24.60 -7.09 -13.78
CA ARG A 25 -25.13 -6.76 -12.45
C ARG A 25 -24.12 -6.01 -11.58
N LEU A 26 -22.85 -6.45 -11.58
CA LEU A 26 -21.80 -5.85 -10.77
C LEU A 26 -21.21 -4.57 -11.40
N ARG A 27 -21.35 -4.43 -12.73
CA ARG A 27 -20.86 -3.32 -13.56
C ARG A 27 -21.99 -2.83 -14.49
N PRO A 28 -23.02 -2.16 -13.94
CA PRO A 28 -24.15 -1.66 -14.75
C PRO A 28 -23.72 -0.71 -15.86
N GLU A 29 -22.59 -0.01 -15.71
CA GLU A 29 -21.97 0.81 -16.76
C GLU A 29 -21.71 0.04 -18.06
N MET A 30 -21.43 -1.26 -18.01
CA MET A 30 -21.27 -2.08 -19.22
C MET A 30 -22.57 -2.15 -20.04
N ALA A 31 -23.72 -2.25 -19.37
CA ALA A 31 -25.01 -2.27 -20.04
C ALA A 31 -25.35 -0.90 -20.64
N SER A 32 -25.00 0.19 -19.94
CA SER A 32 -25.12 1.56 -20.46
C SER A 32 -24.27 1.78 -21.72
N ASP A 33 -23.10 1.14 -21.79
CA ASP A 33 -22.21 1.16 -22.96
C ASP A 33 -22.65 0.17 -24.07
N GLY A 34 -23.78 -0.52 -23.87
CA GLY A 34 -24.45 -1.32 -24.89
C GLY A 34 -24.15 -2.82 -24.86
N TYR A 35 -23.36 -3.32 -23.89
CA TYR A 35 -23.04 -4.75 -23.79
C TYR A 35 -24.23 -5.59 -23.34
N LYS A 36 -24.33 -6.79 -23.90
CA LYS A 36 -25.35 -7.80 -23.63
C LYS A 36 -24.69 -9.12 -23.22
N VAL A 37 -25.46 -9.95 -22.53
CA VAL A 37 -25.02 -11.31 -22.19
C VAL A 37 -24.68 -12.07 -23.47
N GLY A 38 -23.50 -12.70 -23.51
CA GLY A 38 -23.00 -13.42 -24.67
C GLY A 38 -22.03 -12.61 -25.55
N ASP A 39 -21.96 -11.29 -25.40
CA ASP A 39 -20.99 -10.47 -26.12
C ASP A 39 -19.55 -10.88 -25.77
N LYS A 40 -18.63 -10.75 -26.73
CA LYS A 40 -17.20 -11.00 -26.53
C LYS A 40 -16.46 -9.68 -26.35
N VAL A 41 -15.74 -9.56 -25.24
CA VAL A 41 -15.01 -8.32 -24.89
C VAL A 41 -13.57 -8.65 -24.51
N PRO A 42 -12.57 -7.95 -25.07
CA PRO A 42 -11.18 -8.15 -24.68
C PRO A 42 -10.93 -7.82 -23.20
N GLY A 43 -10.10 -8.63 -22.54
CA GLY A 43 -9.76 -8.44 -21.12
C GLY A 43 -9.19 -7.07 -20.79
N ARG A 44 -8.42 -6.46 -21.71
CA ARG A 44 -7.90 -5.09 -21.57
C ARG A 44 -9.00 -4.04 -21.46
N VAL A 45 -10.12 -4.20 -22.17
CA VAL A 45 -11.27 -3.30 -22.07
C VAL A 45 -11.98 -3.49 -20.75
N LEU A 46 -12.19 -4.75 -20.34
CA LEU A 46 -12.78 -5.08 -19.04
C LEU A 46 -11.97 -4.50 -17.87
N HIS A 47 -10.65 -4.68 -17.91
CA HIS A 47 -9.72 -4.20 -16.89
C HIS A 47 -9.69 -2.67 -16.84
N ALA A 48 -9.49 -2.01 -17.99
CA ALA A 48 -9.31 -0.57 -18.04
C ALA A 48 -10.62 0.21 -17.78
N ARG A 49 -11.75 -0.22 -18.36
CA ARG A 49 -13.01 0.57 -18.29
C ARG A 49 -13.94 0.17 -17.15
N TYR A 50 -13.92 -1.10 -16.75
CA TYR A 50 -14.93 -1.66 -15.83
C TYR A 50 -14.35 -2.18 -14.51
N SER A 51 -13.05 -2.03 -14.25
CA SER A 51 -12.56 -2.19 -12.88
C SER A 51 -12.81 -0.92 -12.06
N ARG A 52 -13.24 -1.09 -10.81
CA ARG A 52 -13.48 0.06 -9.90
C ARG A 52 -12.21 0.87 -9.66
N TYR A 53 -11.06 0.20 -9.63
CA TYR A 53 -9.77 0.86 -9.49
C TYR A 53 -9.45 1.73 -10.71
N MET A 54 -9.52 1.18 -11.94
CA MET A 54 -9.19 1.96 -13.13
C MET A 54 -10.20 3.09 -13.41
N GLN A 55 -11.47 2.94 -13.01
CA GLN A 55 -12.43 4.05 -13.02
C GLN A 55 -12.00 5.23 -12.15
N ARG A 56 -11.39 4.97 -10.98
CA ARG A 56 -10.82 6.04 -10.14
C ARG A 56 -9.61 6.68 -10.79
N ILE A 57 -8.73 5.88 -11.41
CA ILE A 57 -7.59 6.39 -12.15
C ILE A 57 -8.05 7.25 -13.32
N ALA A 58 -9.11 6.88 -14.03
CA ALA A 58 -9.67 7.65 -15.14
C ALA A 58 -10.14 9.06 -14.74
N LEU A 59 -10.50 9.29 -13.48
CA LEU A 59 -10.84 10.63 -12.97
C LEU A 59 -9.63 11.58 -12.94
N ARG A 60 -8.40 11.03 -12.94
CA ARG A 60 -7.15 11.79 -12.88
C ARG A 60 -6.38 11.71 -14.19
N GLU A 61 -6.32 10.52 -14.79
CA GLU A 61 -5.51 10.18 -15.95
C GLU A 61 -6.39 9.48 -17.03
N PRO A 62 -7.39 10.16 -17.60
CA PRO A 62 -8.35 9.54 -18.52
C PRO A 62 -7.66 8.95 -19.76
N LYS A 63 -6.71 9.70 -20.34
CA LYS A 63 -5.94 9.27 -21.52
C LYS A 63 -5.13 8.00 -21.25
N LEU A 64 -4.56 7.86 -20.06
CA LEU A 64 -3.84 6.64 -19.68
C LEU A 64 -4.77 5.43 -19.70
N VAL A 65 -6.00 5.58 -19.20
CA VAL A 65 -6.99 4.49 -19.16
C VAL A 65 -7.47 4.15 -20.57
N GLU A 66 -7.66 5.13 -21.43
CA GLU A 66 -7.97 4.92 -22.85
C GLU A 66 -6.86 4.12 -23.55
N ASP A 67 -5.60 4.55 -23.43
CA ASP A 67 -4.44 3.84 -23.97
C ASP A 67 -4.36 2.40 -23.42
N LEU A 68 -4.67 2.19 -22.14
CA LEU A 68 -4.69 0.86 -21.53
C LEU A 68 -5.83 -0.02 -22.05
N ALA A 69 -6.98 0.56 -22.40
CA ALA A 69 -8.09 -0.18 -23.00
C ALA A 69 -7.76 -0.62 -24.44
N GLU A 70 -6.96 0.17 -25.16
CA GLU A 70 -6.50 -0.15 -26.52
C GLU A 70 -5.33 -1.14 -26.52
N ILE A 71 -4.32 -0.92 -25.68
CA ILE A 71 -3.05 -1.67 -25.73
C ILE A 71 -3.05 -2.83 -24.73
N GLY A 72 -3.61 -2.61 -23.54
CA GLY A 72 -3.49 -3.51 -22.39
C GLY A 72 -2.31 -3.16 -21.47
N ALA A 73 -2.42 -3.54 -20.20
CA ALA A 73 -1.35 -3.38 -19.20
C ALA A 73 -0.36 -4.56 -19.25
N ARG A 74 0.90 -4.33 -18.86
CA ARG A 74 1.86 -5.43 -18.67
C ARG A 74 1.59 -6.20 -17.38
N PHE A 75 1.19 -5.48 -16.33
CA PHE A 75 0.84 -6.03 -15.03
C PHE A 75 -0.65 -5.79 -14.81
N THR A 76 -1.38 -6.84 -14.41
CA THR A 76 -2.82 -6.74 -14.12
C THR A 76 -3.10 -6.05 -12.79
N HIS A 77 -2.12 -6.09 -11.88
CA HIS A 77 -2.11 -5.38 -10.61
C HIS A 77 -0.77 -4.69 -10.44
N HIS A 78 -0.76 -3.43 -10.01
CA HIS A 78 0.44 -2.59 -9.98
C HIS A 78 0.97 -2.36 -8.57
N THR A 79 0.09 -2.25 -7.58
CA THR A 79 0.43 -1.76 -6.25
C THR A 79 -0.08 -2.70 -5.17
N SER A 80 0.78 -2.95 -4.19
CA SER A 80 0.51 -3.76 -3.00
C SER A 80 1.37 -3.25 -1.86
N ILE A 81 0.86 -3.34 -0.63
CA ILE A 81 1.61 -2.94 0.56
C ILE A 81 1.84 -4.19 1.41
N ALA A 82 3.07 -4.67 1.37
CA ALA A 82 3.56 -5.81 2.15
C ALA A 82 4.14 -5.36 3.50
N PRO A 83 4.25 -6.25 4.50
CA PRO A 83 4.92 -5.91 5.74
C PRO A 83 6.43 -5.76 5.51
N THR A 84 7.03 -4.69 6.05
CA THR A 84 8.43 -4.31 5.78
C THR A 84 9.43 -4.68 6.89
N GLY A 85 9.00 -5.46 7.89
CA GLY A 85 9.70 -5.75 9.16
C GLY A 85 11.22 -5.55 9.18
N THR A 86 12.00 -6.53 8.70
CA THR A 86 13.48 -6.45 8.77
C THR A 86 14.06 -5.36 7.86
N ILE A 87 13.44 -5.09 6.72
CA ILE A 87 13.92 -4.07 5.77
C ILE A 87 13.81 -2.68 6.40
N ALA A 88 12.71 -2.36 7.09
CA ALA A 88 12.53 -1.08 7.77
C ALA A 88 13.47 -0.91 8.98
N LEU A 89 13.87 -2.00 9.64
CA LEU A 89 14.92 -1.93 10.65
C LEU A 89 16.26 -1.54 10.01
N SER A 90 16.60 -2.18 8.89
CA SER A 90 17.88 -1.96 8.19
C SER A 90 17.94 -0.64 7.42
N LEU A 91 16.81 -0.15 6.91
CA LEU A 91 16.70 1.09 6.12
C LEU A 91 15.90 2.14 6.88
N GLY A 92 16.48 3.32 7.08
CA GLY A 92 15.82 4.42 7.77
C GLY A 92 15.79 4.29 9.29
N ASN A 93 16.63 3.42 9.88
CA ASN A 93 16.76 3.23 11.33
C ASN A 93 15.39 3.02 12.02
N ASN A 94 14.70 1.94 11.61
CA ASN A 94 13.35 1.61 12.06
C ASN A 94 12.30 2.64 11.62
N ALA A 95 12.24 2.89 10.32
CA ALA A 95 11.09 3.55 9.72
C ALA A 95 9.80 2.77 10.04
N SER A 96 8.66 3.46 10.11
CA SER A 96 7.37 2.81 10.35
C SER A 96 7.08 1.73 9.30
N ASN A 97 6.49 0.61 9.71
CA ASN A 97 6.35 -0.56 8.85
C ASN A 97 5.14 -0.43 7.91
N GLY A 98 5.37 -0.29 6.60
CA GLY A 98 4.30 -0.19 5.61
C GLY A 98 3.36 1.00 5.88
N VAL A 99 2.12 0.71 6.30
CA VAL A 99 1.08 1.70 6.67
C VAL A 99 0.72 1.65 8.16
N GLU A 100 1.61 1.09 8.96
CA GLU A 100 1.45 0.97 10.41
C GLU A 100 2.08 2.18 11.10
N PRO A 101 1.53 2.66 12.23
CA PRO A 101 2.27 3.51 13.15
C PRO A 101 3.54 2.81 13.63
N SER A 102 4.50 3.56 14.17
CA SER A 102 5.64 2.95 14.86
C SER A 102 5.15 2.09 16.01
N PHE A 103 5.66 0.85 16.09
CA PHE A 103 5.31 -0.07 17.18
C PHE A 103 5.64 0.54 18.55
N ALA A 104 6.85 1.06 18.68
CA ALA A 104 7.31 1.87 19.80
C ALA A 104 8.41 2.82 19.30
N HIS A 105 8.52 4.00 19.90
CA HIS A 105 9.55 4.97 19.52
C HIS A 105 10.93 4.62 20.08
N LEU A 106 11.00 3.89 21.19
CA LEU A 106 12.21 3.33 21.79
C LEU A 106 11.88 1.95 22.36
N TYR A 107 12.58 0.92 21.90
CA TYR A 107 12.43 -0.45 22.42
C TYR A 107 13.70 -1.25 22.16
N SER A 108 13.91 -2.35 22.87
CA SER A 108 15.11 -3.18 22.66
C SER A 108 14.79 -4.45 21.89
N ARG A 109 15.66 -4.80 20.93
CA ARG A 109 15.61 -6.07 20.19
C ARG A 109 16.83 -6.91 20.47
N ASN A 110 16.63 -8.23 20.50
CA ASN A 110 17.72 -9.19 20.56
C ASN A 110 18.20 -9.51 19.14
N VAL A 111 19.40 -9.05 18.78
CA VAL A 111 19.98 -9.22 17.43
C VAL A 111 21.24 -10.08 17.52
N ILE A 112 21.44 -10.95 16.52
CA ILE A 112 22.68 -11.69 16.35
C ILE A 112 23.56 -10.87 15.41
N ARG A 113 24.71 -10.40 15.89
CA ARG A 113 25.69 -9.70 15.06
C ARG A 113 26.51 -10.71 14.26
N GLU A 114 26.91 -10.31 13.06
CA GLU A 114 27.78 -11.10 12.20
C GLU A 114 29.06 -11.51 12.99
N GLY A 115 29.39 -12.80 12.97
CA GLY A 115 30.52 -13.36 13.71
C GLY A 115 30.26 -13.66 15.21
N ARG A 116 29.08 -13.38 15.77
CA ARG A 116 28.72 -13.71 17.16
C ARG A 116 27.66 -14.81 17.22
N LYS A 117 27.76 -15.71 18.22
CA LYS A 117 26.78 -16.79 18.48
C LYS A 117 25.70 -16.40 19.49
N THR A 118 25.92 -15.33 20.25
CA THR A 118 25.02 -14.86 21.31
C THR A 118 24.18 -13.70 20.83
N LYS A 119 22.92 -13.65 21.26
CA LYS A 119 22.03 -12.51 21.03
C LYS A 119 22.48 -11.33 21.91
N GLU A 120 22.56 -10.15 21.32
CA GLU A 120 22.78 -8.89 22.04
C GLU A 120 21.50 -8.08 22.06
N LYS A 121 21.19 -7.50 23.23
CA LYS A 121 20.11 -6.54 23.39
C LYS A 121 20.58 -5.20 22.84
N VAL A 122 19.93 -4.71 21.79
CA VAL A 122 20.23 -3.45 21.12
C VAL A 122 19.00 -2.57 21.17
N ASP A 123 19.17 -1.31 21.54
CA ASP A 123 18.09 -0.34 21.50
C ASP A 123 17.81 0.08 20.07
N VAL A 124 16.52 0.12 19.75
CA VAL A 124 15.97 0.51 18.47
C VAL A 124 15.13 1.75 18.72
N CYS A 125 15.49 2.84 18.06
CA CYS A 125 14.69 4.06 18.04
C CYS A 125 13.93 4.11 16.73
N SER A 126 12.68 4.57 16.74
CA SER A 126 11.98 4.93 15.50
C SER A 126 12.69 6.08 14.77
N PHE A 127 12.57 6.13 13.45
CA PHE A 127 13.15 7.20 12.64
C PHE A 127 12.74 8.61 13.12
N GLU A 128 11.46 8.82 13.40
CA GLU A 128 10.92 10.10 13.82
C GLU A 128 11.46 10.56 15.19
N LEU A 129 11.74 9.64 16.11
CA LEU A 129 12.40 9.97 17.39
C LEU A 129 13.82 10.46 17.15
N LEU A 130 14.56 9.80 16.26
CA LEU A 130 15.92 10.19 15.93
C LEU A 130 15.95 11.55 15.22
N ALA A 131 15.04 11.76 14.29
CA ALA A 131 14.89 13.05 13.60
C ALA A 131 14.54 14.16 14.60
N TYR A 132 13.61 13.93 15.52
CA TYR A 132 13.22 14.89 16.54
C TYR A 132 14.37 15.20 17.51
N ARG A 133 15.12 14.19 17.93
CA ARG A 133 16.34 14.38 18.73
C ARG A 133 17.38 15.22 18.00
N SER A 134 17.56 14.95 16.71
CA SER A 134 18.56 15.66 15.91
C SER A 134 18.16 17.10 15.62
N LEU A 135 16.86 17.41 15.49
CA LEU A 135 16.40 18.69 14.95
C LEU A 135 15.73 19.60 15.99
N VAL A 136 15.22 19.04 17.10
CA VAL A 136 14.35 19.77 18.03
C VAL A 136 14.85 19.65 19.46
N ASN A 137 14.89 18.44 20.03
CA ASN A 137 15.34 18.23 21.41
C ASN A 137 16.22 16.97 21.53
N PRO A 138 17.56 17.12 21.64
CA PRO A 138 18.51 16.01 21.77
C PRO A 138 18.23 15.05 22.94
N ASN A 139 17.58 15.53 24.00
CA ASN A 139 17.28 14.77 25.21
C ASN A 139 15.89 14.11 25.18
N ALA A 140 15.10 14.35 24.13
CA ALA A 140 13.73 13.86 24.05
C ALA A 140 13.64 12.34 24.28
N SER A 141 12.69 11.87 25.07
CA SER A 141 12.51 10.44 25.32
C SER A 141 11.03 10.08 25.47
N PRO A 142 10.59 8.88 25.01
CA PRO A 142 9.22 8.41 25.25
C PRO A 142 8.85 8.35 26.74
N ASP A 143 9.83 8.07 27.61
CA ASP A 143 9.63 7.95 29.06
C ASP A 143 9.92 9.25 29.82
N ALA A 144 10.28 10.34 29.13
CA ALA A 144 10.61 11.60 29.78
C ALA A 144 9.37 12.37 30.22
N THR A 145 9.55 13.23 31.22
CA THR A 145 8.56 14.18 31.71
C THR A 145 9.11 15.60 31.61
N GLY A 146 8.24 16.61 31.66
CA GLY A 146 8.66 18.01 31.51
C GLY A 146 9.14 18.33 30.08
N ASP A 147 10.23 19.09 29.98
CA ASP A 147 10.72 19.66 28.71
C ASP A 147 11.26 18.61 27.71
N ASP A 148 11.62 17.42 28.21
CA ASP A 148 12.12 16.31 27.39
C ASP A 148 11.04 15.31 26.96
N ARG A 149 9.79 15.54 27.39
CA ARG A 149 8.64 14.71 26.98
C ARG A 149 8.38 14.85 25.49
N LEU A 150 8.08 13.75 24.81
CA LEU A 150 7.63 13.80 23.43
C LEU A 150 6.26 14.49 23.30
N PRO A 151 6.06 15.30 22.25
CA PRO A 151 4.75 15.89 21.97
C PRO A 151 3.65 14.83 21.78
N ASP A 152 2.41 15.17 22.09
CA ASP A 152 1.27 14.22 22.09
C ASP A 152 0.95 13.60 20.71
N TYR A 153 1.49 14.16 19.62
CA TYR A 153 1.37 13.59 18.28
C TYR A 153 2.38 12.48 17.98
N PHE A 154 3.32 12.18 18.89
CA PHE A 154 4.13 10.95 18.85
C PHE A 154 3.28 9.77 19.32
N VAL A 155 2.55 9.20 18.37
CA VAL A 155 1.66 8.06 18.60
C VAL A 155 2.34 6.74 18.24
N SER A 156 2.28 5.78 19.15
CA SER A 156 2.65 4.39 18.89
C SER A 156 1.44 3.55 18.52
N ALA A 157 1.67 2.35 17.98
CA ALA A 157 0.59 1.43 17.60
C ALA A 157 -0.37 1.11 18.76
N ASP A 158 0.13 0.99 20.00
CA ASP A 158 -0.70 0.72 21.19
C ASP A 158 -1.66 1.85 21.54
N SER A 159 -1.40 3.07 21.03
CA SER A 159 -2.24 4.24 21.28
C SER A 159 -3.35 4.39 20.24
N VAL A 160 -3.38 3.55 19.21
CA VAL A 160 -4.32 3.64 18.09
C VAL A 160 -5.43 2.61 18.26
N LYS A 161 -6.69 3.06 18.18
CA LYS A 161 -7.86 2.20 18.35
C LYS A 161 -8.05 1.31 17.12
N PRO A 162 -8.64 0.11 17.26
CA PRO A 162 -8.92 -0.78 16.13
C PRO A 162 -9.66 -0.11 14.96
N LYS A 163 -10.60 0.79 15.25
CA LYS A 163 -11.30 1.56 14.21
C LYS A 163 -10.36 2.50 13.44
N GLU A 164 -9.45 3.18 14.14
CA GLU A 164 -8.49 4.10 13.53
C GLU A 164 -7.49 3.33 12.64
N HIS A 165 -7.11 2.11 13.03
CA HIS A 165 -6.38 1.20 12.14
C HIS A 165 -7.14 0.93 10.84
N VAL A 166 -8.43 0.60 10.92
CA VAL A 166 -9.26 0.37 9.72
C VAL A 166 -9.39 1.63 8.88
N ASP A 167 -9.55 2.80 9.50
CA ASP A 167 -9.69 4.08 8.81
C ASP A 167 -8.41 4.41 8.00
N VAL A 168 -7.22 4.20 8.56
CA VAL A 168 -5.95 4.34 7.84
C VAL A 168 -5.87 3.38 6.66
N GLN A 169 -6.22 2.10 6.85
CA GLN A 169 -6.21 1.14 5.75
C GLN A 169 -7.17 1.55 4.63
N ALA A 170 -8.38 1.98 4.98
CA ALA A 170 -9.39 2.40 4.02
C ALA A 170 -8.92 3.61 3.20
N ALA A 171 -8.26 4.58 3.84
CA ALA A 171 -7.70 5.75 3.17
C ALA A 171 -6.65 5.38 2.12
N VAL A 172 -5.78 4.41 2.43
CA VAL A 172 -4.73 3.96 1.51
C VAL A 172 -5.27 3.00 0.44
N GLN A 173 -6.18 2.10 0.81
CA GLN A 173 -6.77 1.09 -0.10
C GLN A 173 -7.46 1.72 -1.31
N PHE A 174 -7.88 2.99 -1.22
CA PHE A 174 -8.41 3.71 -2.37
C PHE A 174 -7.46 3.69 -3.59
N TRP A 175 -6.15 3.73 -3.33
CA TRP A 175 -5.07 3.80 -4.32
C TRP A 175 -4.33 2.48 -4.53
N ILE A 176 -4.73 1.41 -3.84
CA ILE A 176 -4.10 0.10 -3.93
C ILE A 176 -5.06 -0.86 -4.64
N ASP A 177 -4.61 -1.40 -5.77
CA ASP A 177 -5.38 -2.32 -6.62
C ASP A 177 -5.24 -3.79 -6.23
N SER A 178 -4.25 -4.11 -5.38
CA SER A 178 -4.09 -5.43 -4.78
C SER A 178 -4.34 -5.38 -3.26
N ALA A 179 -3.51 -6.06 -2.47
CA ALA A 179 -3.68 -6.23 -1.03
C ALA A 179 -2.82 -5.24 -0.21
N ILE A 180 -3.29 -5.00 1.01
CA ILE A 180 -2.53 -4.33 2.08
C ILE A 180 -2.42 -5.32 3.24
N SER A 181 -1.20 -5.60 3.69
CA SER A 181 -0.96 -6.32 4.93
C SER A 181 -0.86 -5.31 6.07
N LYS A 182 -1.91 -5.24 6.89
CA LYS A 182 -1.96 -4.36 8.06
C LYS A 182 -2.29 -5.16 9.31
N THR A 183 -1.55 -4.88 10.38
CA THR A 183 -1.83 -5.41 11.71
C THR A 183 -2.73 -4.45 12.49
N VAL A 184 -3.72 -5.02 13.18
CA VAL A 184 -4.53 -4.32 14.20
C VAL A 184 -4.11 -4.93 15.53
N ASN A 185 -3.49 -4.12 16.38
CA ASN A 185 -3.04 -4.54 17.71
C ASN A 185 -4.16 -4.40 18.74
#